data_AF-A0A1B8ZKU8-F1
#
_entry.id   AF-A0A1B8ZKU8-F1
#
_cell.length_a   1.000
_cell.length_b   1.000
_cell.length_c   1.000
_cell.angle_alpha   90.00
_cell.angle_beta   90.00
_cell.angle_gamma   90.00
#
_symmetry.space_group_name_H-M   'P 1'
#
loop_
_entity.id
_entity.type
_entity.pdbx_description
1 polymer ?
#
loop_
_entity_poly.entity_id
_entity_poly.type
_entity_poly.pdbx_seq_one_letter_code
_entity_poly.pdbx_strand_id
1 'polypeptide(L)'
;MKINLPDHWSNFIKIFTKKHKETIIYDVIRVFRNEEEIQERYDTYEFEDYLPEYIPIADDSGGQVAVISKNNKDTKVYLTSYGVLQEEYLEVLDRDLLHWMQRKFPFESKKNELSETDIEKRKNENTLLLERISSFTDIREFLKKTIAIEGIALPEYYAPIEHIYYFQDGYHYNSVENKNLTSDKPGDFKSNWIVLATNYFDDPFFIDLNEAEQMFPVYFAYHGQGDWEPIKIADSLKIFQEILEDVQNMRYDKTALINYFDENIDVENLFWKDVYLTIEDESVLDWEEIKQESFDSIGSKVNLYITDVGPNKMKVIALLKKEFDISGSEALELSKSPRILFTTGYSKWLQKTSKELEDLGAQVEFEILD
;
A
#
# COMPACT_ATOMS: atom_id res chain seq x y z
N MET A 1 -24.44 8.61 1.84
CA MET A 1 -25.77 8.31 2.45
C MET A 1 -25.52 7.56 3.75
N LYS A 2 -26.21 7.83 4.87
CA LYS A 2 -25.87 7.12 6.13
C LYS A 2 -26.24 5.63 6.03
N ILE A 3 -25.24 4.76 6.18
CA ILE A 3 -25.43 3.30 6.13
C ILE A 3 -26.21 2.83 7.36
N ASN A 4 -27.24 2.02 7.11
CA ASN A 4 -27.98 1.34 8.17
C ASN A 4 -27.40 -0.06 8.44
N LEU A 5 -26.58 -0.11 9.49
CA LEU A 5 -26.31 -1.22 10.40
C LEU A 5 -27.33 -2.38 10.47
N PRO A 6 -27.18 -3.58 9.86
CA PRO A 6 -28.08 -4.69 10.21
C PRO A 6 -27.83 -5.19 11.63
N ASP A 7 -28.86 -5.77 12.27
CA ASP A 7 -28.84 -6.15 13.69
C ASP A 7 -27.74 -7.18 14.00
N HIS A 8 -27.48 -8.09 13.06
CA HIS A 8 -26.46 -9.11 13.22
C HIS A 8 -25.04 -8.51 13.26
N TRP A 9 -24.79 -7.40 12.56
CA TRP A 9 -23.56 -6.63 12.68
C TRP A 9 -23.47 -5.92 14.02
N SER A 10 -24.53 -5.20 14.44
CA SER A 10 -24.54 -4.50 15.73
C SER A 10 -24.34 -5.44 16.92
N ASN A 11 -24.77 -6.69 16.82
CA ASN A 11 -24.54 -7.72 17.83
C ASN A 11 -23.11 -8.26 17.78
N PHE A 12 -22.59 -8.51 16.57
CA PHE A 12 -21.22 -8.95 16.36
C PHE A 12 -20.21 -7.94 16.92
N ILE A 13 -20.34 -6.65 16.56
CA ILE A 13 -19.32 -5.65 16.88
C ILE A 13 -19.17 -5.41 18.39
N LYS A 14 -20.26 -5.55 19.17
CA LYS A 14 -20.23 -5.50 20.64
C LYS A 14 -19.40 -6.62 21.26
N ILE A 15 -19.51 -7.83 20.70
CA ILE A 15 -18.75 -9.00 21.17
C ILE A 15 -17.29 -8.87 20.73
N PHE A 16 -17.10 -8.45 19.49
CA PHE A 16 -15.82 -8.27 18.84
C PHE A 16 -14.92 -7.26 19.58
N THR A 17 -15.40 -6.04 19.79
CA THR A 17 -14.66 -4.95 20.46
C THR A 17 -14.32 -5.25 21.92
N LYS A 18 -15.11 -6.11 22.58
CA LYS A 18 -14.79 -6.61 23.93
C LYS A 18 -13.61 -7.59 23.92
N LYS A 19 -13.47 -8.38 22.84
CA LYS A 19 -12.51 -9.48 22.74
C LYS A 19 -11.18 -9.05 22.10
N HIS A 20 -11.22 -8.12 21.15
CA HIS A 20 -10.06 -7.68 20.37
C HIS A 20 -9.88 -6.17 20.53
N LYS A 21 -8.68 -5.75 20.95
CA LYS A 21 -8.32 -4.34 21.16
C LYS A 21 -7.52 -3.74 20.00
N GLU A 22 -6.83 -4.58 19.23
CA GLU A 22 -5.98 -4.22 18.11
C GLU A 22 -6.80 -4.01 16.82
N THR A 23 -6.26 -3.22 15.89
CA THR A 23 -6.87 -2.88 14.60
C THR A 23 -6.72 -4.02 13.59
N ILE A 24 -5.54 -4.63 13.56
CA ILE A 24 -5.26 -5.87 12.83
C ILE A 24 -5.45 -7.03 13.79
N ILE A 25 -6.08 -8.10 13.33
CA ILE A 25 -6.52 -9.18 14.21
C ILE A 25 -5.78 -10.47 13.92
N TYR A 26 -5.58 -10.75 12.62
CA TYR A 26 -4.85 -11.91 12.13
C TYR A 26 -4.22 -11.59 10.78
N ASP A 27 -2.90 -11.77 10.71
CA ASP A 27 -2.08 -11.52 9.53
C ASP A 27 -2.25 -10.08 9.02
N VAL A 28 -3.00 -9.88 7.92
CA VAL A 28 -3.29 -8.58 7.31
C VAL A 28 -4.76 -8.16 7.43
N ILE A 29 -5.61 -8.98 8.07
CA ILE A 29 -7.06 -8.72 8.10
C ILE A 29 -7.40 -7.60 9.09
N ARG A 30 -8.03 -6.55 8.56
CA ARG A 30 -8.60 -5.42 9.29
C ARG A 30 -10.12 -5.51 9.28
N VAL A 31 -10.73 -5.76 10.44
CA VAL A 31 -12.20 -5.69 10.60
C VAL A 31 -12.58 -4.28 11.02
N PHE A 32 -13.52 -3.67 10.29
CA PHE A 32 -13.97 -2.32 10.57
C PHE A 32 -14.72 -2.25 11.90
N ARG A 33 -14.33 -1.31 12.75
CA ARG A 33 -14.72 -1.36 14.17
C ARG A 33 -15.90 -0.48 14.51
N ASN A 34 -16.20 0.50 13.66
CA ASN A 34 -17.22 1.50 13.91
C ASN A 34 -17.95 1.88 12.59
N GLU A 35 -19.03 2.66 12.72
CA GLU A 35 -19.81 3.15 11.59
C GLU A 35 -19.00 4.02 10.64
N GLU A 36 -18.01 4.76 11.15
CA GLU A 36 -17.20 5.71 10.39
C GLU A 36 -16.25 5.00 9.43
N GLU A 37 -15.49 4.00 9.90
CA GLU A 37 -14.63 3.16 9.06
C GLU A 37 -15.42 2.44 7.95
N ILE A 38 -16.63 1.98 8.27
CA ILE A 38 -17.50 1.34 7.27
C ILE A 38 -18.00 2.37 6.27
N GLN A 39 -18.43 3.54 6.73
CA GLN A 39 -18.94 4.61 5.88
C GLN A 39 -17.86 5.12 4.94
N GLU A 40 -16.65 5.33 5.46
CA GLU A 40 -15.47 5.70 4.69
C GLU A 40 -15.23 4.71 3.55
N ARG A 41 -15.19 3.40 3.84
CA ARG A 41 -14.97 2.35 2.82
C ARG A 41 -16.14 2.24 1.84
N TYR A 42 -17.35 2.38 2.33
CA TYR A 42 -18.55 2.33 1.49
C TYR A 42 -18.58 3.46 0.47
N ASP A 43 -18.26 4.68 0.90
CA ASP A 43 -18.25 5.87 0.05
C ASP A 43 -17.03 5.85 -0.89
N THR A 44 -15.86 5.50 -0.36
CA THR A 44 -14.60 5.35 -1.10
C THR A 44 -14.74 4.47 -2.34
N TYR A 45 -15.29 3.27 -2.14
CA TYR A 45 -15.37 2.25 -3.19
C TYR A 45 -16.73 2.27 -3.90
N GLU A 46 -17.49 3.37 -3.77
CA GLU A 46 -18.75 3.60 -4.46
C GLU A 46 -19.75 2.43 -4.32
N PHE A 47 -19.84 1.84 -3.12
CA PHE A 47 -20.72 0.69 -2.87
C PHE A 47 -22.20 1.00 -3.13
N GLU A 48 -22.62 2.27 -3.05
CA GLU A 48 -24.00 2.66 -3.40
C GLU A 48 -24.29 2.41 -4.88
N ASP A 49 -23.29 2.57 -5.75
CA ASP A 49 -23.46 2.43 -7.19
C ASP A 49 -23.24 0.98 -7.65
N TYR A 50 -22.23 0.30 -7.10
CA TYR A 50 -21.84 -1.04 -7.56
C TYR A 50 -22.44 -2.20 -6.76
N LEU A 51 -22.59 -2.04 -5.44
CA LEU A 51 -23.06 -3.11 -4.57
C LEU A 51 -24.02 -2.61 -3.45
N PRO A 52 -25.13 -1.93 -3.80
CA PRO A 52 -25.95 -1.15 -2.87
C PRO A 52 -26.59 -1.98 -1.75
N GLU A 53 -26.82 -3.27 -1.95
CA GLU A 53 -27.47 -4.13 -0.96
C GLU A 53 -26.49 -4.75 0.05
N TYR A 54 -25.20 -4.41 -0.04
CA TYR A 54 -24.13 -4.97 0.77
C TYR A 54 -23.34 -3.89 1.49
N ILE A 55 -22.64 -4.27 2.56
CA ILE A 55 -21.86 -3.37 3.42
C ILE A 55 -20.47 -4.00 3.61
N PRO A 56 -19.37 -3.25 3.37
CA PRO A 56 -18.03 -3.73 3.64
C PRO A 56 -17.78 -3.75 5.15
N ILE A 57 -17.13 -4.80 5.62
CA ILE A 57 -16.94 -5.05 7.06
C ILE A 57 -15.51 -5.41 7.45
N ALA A 58 -14.68 -5.78 6.49
CA ALA A 58 -13.27 -6.02 6.66
C ALA A 58 -12.55 -6.07 5.32
N ASP A 59 -11.25 -5.88 5.31
CA ASP A 59 -10.37 -6.11 4.17
C ASP A 59 -9.06 -6.80 4.58
N ASP A 60 -8.27 -7.19 3.57
CA ASP A 60 -6.95 -7.80 3.72
C ASP A 60 -5.79 -6.86 3.34
N SER A 61 -6.08 -5.58 3.07
CA SER A 61 -5.12 -4.61 2.51
C SER A 61 -4.46 -5.03 1.18
N GLY A 62 -4.95 -6.10 0.54
CA GLY A 62 -4.45 -6.68 -0.71
C GLY A 62 -5.49 -6.67 -1.83
N GLY A 63 -6.51 -5.81 -1.72
CA GLY A 63 -7.57 -5.64 -2.72
C GLY A 63 -8.79 -6.54 -2.53
N GLN A 64 -8.88 -7.33 -1.44
CA GLN A 64 -10.07 -8.11 -1.10
C GLN A 64 -10.88 -7.47 0.03
N VAL A 65 -12.20 -7.64 -0.05
CA VAL A 65 -13.14 -7.10 0.91
C VAL A 65 -14.18 -8.14 1.31
N ALA A 66 -14.38 -8.28 2.61
CA ALA A 66 -15.50 -9.03 3.17
C ALA A 66 -16.72 -8.11 3.30
N VAL A 67 -17.87 -8.59 2.83
CA VAL A 67 -19.12 -7.83 2.83
C VAL A 67 -20.26 -8.62 3.46
N ILE A 68 -21.26 -7.93 4.00
CA ILE A 68 -22.52 -8.52 4.50
C ILE A 68 -23.72 -7.86 3.83
N SER A 69 -24.84 -8.57 3.76
CA SER A 69 -26.08 -7.97 3.24
C SER A 69 -26.69 -6.98 4.22
N LYS A 70 -27.26 -5.88 3.71
CA LYS A 70 -28.17 -4.98 4.45
C LYS A 70 -29.42 -5.73 4.95
N ASN A 71 -29.78 -6.86 4.32
CA ASN A 71 -30.93 -7.67 4.70
C ASN A 71 -30.64 -8.53 5.95
N ASN A 72 -31.33 -8.23 7.04
CA ASN A 72 -31.23 -8.97 8.31
C ASN A 72 -31.50 -10.49 8.24
N LYS A 73 -32.12 -10.99 7.17
CA LYS A 73 -32.35 -12.42 6.97
C LYS A 73 -31.14 -13.15 6.37
N ASP A 74 -30.25 -12.43 5.72
CA ASP A 74 -29.03 -12.98 5.15
C ASP A 74 -27.85 -12.68 6.06
N THR A 75 -27.47 -13.66 6.87
CA THR A 75 -26.40 -13.51 7.86
C THR A 75 -25.03 -13.84 7.29
N LYS A 76 -24.94 -14.27 6.03
CA LYS A 76 -23.69 -14.75 5.44
C LYS A 76 -22.66 -13.63 5.35
N VAL A 77 -21.40 -14.03 5.43
CA VAL A 77 -20.25 -13.19 5.08
C VAL A 77 -19.86 -13.56 3.67
N TYR A 78 -19.74 -12.57 2.81
CA TYR A 78 -19.28 -12.72 1.43
C TYR A 78 -17.88 -12.15 1.28
N LEU A 79 -17.15 -12.66 0.29
CA LEU A 79 -15.86 -12.16 -0.14
C LEU A 79 -15.99 -11.67 -1.58
N THR A 80 -15.36 -10.55 -1.88
CA THR A 80 -15.14 -10.06 -3.24
C THR A 80 -13.82 -9.29 -3.30
N SER A 81 -13.44 -8.84 -4.50
CA SER A 81 -12.36 -7.87 -4.68
C SER A 81 -12.95 -6.48 -4.87
N TYR A 82 -12.27 -5.46 -4.36
CA TYR A 82 -12.61 -4.06 -4.62
C TYR A 82 -12.67 -3.79 -6.14
N GLY A 83 -11.76 -4.37 -6.94
CA GLY A 83 -11.79 -4.23 -8.40
C GLY A 83 -12.98 -4.86 -9.12
N VAL A 84 -13.84 -5.64 -8.43
CA VAL A 84 -14.98 -6.36 -9.05
C VAL A 84 -16.22 -6.37 -8.14
N LEU A 85 -16.69 -5.20 -7.72
CA LEU A 85 -17.88 -5.05 -6.87
C LEU A 85 -19.20 -5.36 -7.59
N GLN A 86 -19.49 -6.63 -7.90
CA GLN A 86 -20.79 -7.04 -8.47
C GLN A 86 -21.36 -8.27 -7.76
N GLU A 87 -22.68 -8.33 -7.60
CA GLU A 87 -23.37 -9.39 -6.84
C GLU A 87 -23.08 -10.80 -7.39
N GLU A 88 -22.92 -10.92 -8.72
CA GLU A 88 -22.63 -12.20 -9.38
C GLU A 88 -21.26 -12.79 -9.01
N TYR A 89 -20.34 -11.97 -8.52
CA TYR A 89 -18.98 -12.35 -8.13
C TYR A 89 -18.81 -12.52 -6.62
N LEU A 90 -19.88 -12.40 -5.83
CA LEU A 90 -19.82 -12.61 -4.38
C LEU A 90 -19.65 -14.09 -4.03
N GLU A 91 -18.53 -14.40 -3.39
CA GLU A 91 -18.31 -15.73 -2.82
C GLU A 91 -18.78 -15.80 -1.37
N VAL A 92 -19.47 -16.88 -1.00
CA VAL A 92 -19.82 -17.11 0.41
C VAL A 92 -18.56 -17.50 1.18
N LEU A 93 -18.02 -16.56 1.96
CA LEU A 93 -16.86 -16.74 2.82
C LEU A 93 -17.20 -17.56 4.07
N ASP A 94 -18.31 -17.19 4.71
CA ASP A 94 -18.82 -17.91 5.87
C ASP A 94 -20.34 -17.76 6.05
N ARG A 95 -20.93 -18.63 6.87
CA ARG A 95 -22.37 -18.65 7.14
C ARG A 95 -22.86 -17.51 8.02
N ASP A 96 -21.98 -16.98 8.89
CA ASP A 96 -22.26 -15.86 9.79
C ASP A 96 -20.99 -15.23 10.39
N LEU A 97 -21.10 -13.98 10.84
CA LEU A 97 -20.01 -13.20 11.44
C LEU A 97 -19.38 -13.84 12.68
N LEU A 98 -20.17 -14.51 13.52
CA LEU A 98 -19.67 -15.13 14.74
C LEU A 98 -18.86 -16.39 14.43
N HIS A 99 -19.32 -17.20 13.47
CA HIS A 99 -18.60 -18.36 13.00
C HIS A 99 -17.32 -17.96 12.25
N TRP A 100 -17.38 -16.90 11.44
CA TRP A 100 -16.20 -16.32 10.79
C TRP A 100 -15.14 -15.84 11.80
N MET A 101 -15.56 -15.13 12.84
CA MET A 101 -14.67 -14.74 13.96
C MET A 101 -14.11 -15.93 14.73
N GLN A 102 -14.90 -16.98 15.00
CA GLN A 102 -14.42 -18.20 15.67
C GLN A 102 -13.30 -18.88 14.88
N ARG A 103 -13.35 -18.75 13.56
CA ARG A 103 -12.34 -19.28 12.63
C ARG A 103 -11.17 -18.33 12.38
N LYS A 104 -11.12 -17.19 13.09
CA LYS A 104 -10.08 -16.16 12.98
C LYS A 104 -10.10 -15.40 11.64
N PHE A 105 -11.29 -15.07 11.15
CA PHE A 105 -11.47 -14.21 9.98
C PHE A 105 -10.74 -14.67 8.71
N PRO A 106 -10.84 -15.95 8.31
CA PRO A 106 -10.19 -16.40 7.09
C PRO A 106 -10.82 -15.68 5.88
N PHE A 107 -9.99 -15.10 5.02
CA PHE A 107 -10.37 -14.67 3.68
C PHE A 107 -10.33 -15.83 2.67
N GLU A 108 -9.90 -17.01 3.10
CA GLU A 108 -9.93 -18.24 2.31
C GLU A 108 -11.36 -18.82 2.23
N SER A 109 -11.93 -18.88 1.03
CA SER A 109 -13.17 -19.62 0.79
C SER A 109 -12.92 -21.12 0.90
N LYS A 110 -13.81 -21.88 1.56
CA LYS A 110 -13.72 -23.35 1.64
C LYS A 110 -13.83 -24.05 0.28
N LYS A 111 -14.05 -23.32 -0.81
CA LYS A 111 -14.24 -23.87 -2.16
C LYS A 111 -13.03 -23.74 -3.07
N ASN A 112 -12.07 -22.87 -2.78
CA ASN A 112 -10.88 -22.69 -3.62
C ASN A 112 -9.60 -22.84 -2.80
N GLU A 113 -9.35 -24.03 -2.24
CA GLU A 113 -7.95 -24.44 -2.09
C GLU A 113 -7.41 -24.51 -3.52
N LEU A 114 -6.56 -23.54 -3.90
CA LEU A 114 -5.87 -23.57 -5.17
C LEU A 114 -5.25 -24.95 -5.32
N SER A 115 -5.56 -25.63 -6.43
CA SER A 115 -4.94 -26.91 -6.67
C SER A 115 -3.42 -26.72 -6.68
N GLU A 116 -2.65 -27.76 -6.35
CA GLU A 116 -1.17 -27.69 -6.49
C GLU A 116 -0.76 -27.21 -7.89
N THR A 117 -1.58 -27.51 -8.90
CA THR A 117 -1.39 -27.06 -10.28
C THR A 117 -1.61 -25.54 -10.44
N ASP A 118 -2.62 -24.97 -9.79
CA ASP A 118 -2.87 -23.52 -9.82
C ASP A 118 -1.81 -22.74 -9.04
N ILE A 119 -1.37 -23.26 -7.89
CA ILE A 119 -0.26 -22.68 -7.11
C ILE A 119 1.01 -22.65 -7.97
N GLU A 120 1.33 -23.77 -8.63
CA GLU A 120 2.51 -23.87 -9.50
C GLU A 120 2.39 -22.94 -10.72
N LYS A 121 1.18 -22.82 -11.29
CA LYS A 121 0.91 -21.86 -12.38
C LYS A 121 1.19 -20.42 -11.95
N ARG A 122 0.65 -19.97 -10.80
CA ARG A 122 0.86 -18.61 -10.29
C ARG A 122 2.32 -18.32 -9.97
N LYS A 123 3.06 -19.30 -9.41
CA LYS A 123 4.51 -19.19 -9.20
C LYS A 123 5.28 -19.02 -10.50
N ASN A 124 4.91 -19.78 -11.53
CA ASN A 124 5.52 -19.65 -12.86
C ASN A 124 5.20 -18.30 -13.51
N GLU A 125 3.96 -17.82 -13.38
CA GLU A 125 3.55 -16.50 -13.88
C GLU A 125 4.31 -15.37 -13.15
N ASN A 126 4.47 -15.47 -11.82
CA ASN A 126 5.31 -14.54 -11.06
C ASN A 126 6.77 -14.58 -11.49
N THR A 127 7.34 -15.77 -11.72
CA THR A 127 8.73 -15.91 -12.18
C THR A 127 8.92 -15.24 -13.53
N LEU A 128 8.02 -15.50 -14.49
CA LEU A 128 8.10 -14.92 -15.82
C LEU A 128 7.96 -13.38 -15.79
N LEU A 129 7.01 -12.86 -15.01
CA LEU A 129 6.79 -11.42 -14.91
C LEU A 129 7.97 -10.74 -14.20
N LEU A 130 8.49 -11.34 -13.14
CA LEU A 130 9.69 -10.88 -12.43
C LEU A 130 10.91 -10.83 -13.37
N GLU A 131 11.16 -11.88 -14.16
CA GLU A 131 12.25 -11.89 -15.15
C GLU A 131 12.10 -10.76 -16.16
N ARG A 132 10.89 -10.55 -16.68
CA ARG A 132 10.60 -9.50 -17.64
C ARG A 132 10.84 -8.12 -17.03
N ILE A 133 10.30 -7.83 -15.85
CA ILE A 133 10.42 -6.53 -15.19
C ILE A 133 11.85 -6.28 -14.72
N SER A 134 12.55 -7.30 -14.25
CA SER A 134 13.95 -7.20 -13.82
C SER A 134 14.91 -6.82 -14.93
N SER A 135 14.51 -6.99 -16.20
CA SER A 135 15.29 -6.53 -17.36
C SER A 135 15.29 -5.01 -17.52
N PHE A 136 14.35 -4.31 -16.87
CA PHE A 136 14.22 -2.86 -16.92
C PHE A 136 14.75 -2.21 -15.65
N THR A 137 15.82 -1.44 -15.77
CA THR A 137 16.45 -0.77 -14.62
C THR A 137 15.52 0.27 -13.99
N ASP A 138 14.78 1.03 -14.79
CA ASP A 138 13.91 2.10 -14.27
C ASP A 138 12.80 1.56 -13.35
N ILE A 139 12.17 0.44 -13.71
CA ILE A 139 11.15 -0.20 -12.87
C ILE A 139 11.77 -0.69 -11.55
N ARG A 140 12.95 -1.31 -11.61
CA ARG A 140 13.65 -1.78 -10.39
C ARG A 140 14.01 -0.64 -9.45
N GLU A 141 14.50 0.48 -9.99
CA GLU A 141 14.89 1.61 -9.16
C GLU A 141 13.68 2.32 -8.55
N PHE A 142 12.58 2.44 -9.30
CA PHE A 142 11.31 2.95 -8.76
C PHE A 142 10.79 2.09 -7.60
N LEU A 143 10.68 0.77 -7.77
CA LEU A 143 10.18 -0.13 -6.73
C LEU A 143 11.12 -0.28 -5.51
N LYS A 144 12.40 0.12 -5.63
CA LYS A 144 13.32 0.21 -4.48
C LYS A 144 13.13 1.48 -3.65
N LYS A 145 12.63 2.56 -4.28
CA LYS A 145 12.51 3.90 -3.67
C LYS A 145 11.04 4.23 -3.42
N THR A 146 10.39 3.40 -2.63
CA THR A 146 8.98 3.58 -2.27
C THR A 146 8.78 4.84 -1.43
N ILE A 147 7.86 5.72 -1.83
CA ILE A 147 7.50 6.93 -1.10
C ILE A 147 6.01 6.87 -0.84
N ALA A 148 5.64 6.53 0.39
CA ALA A 148 4.25 6.55 0.83
C ALA A 148 3.88 7.96 1.33
N ILE A 149 2.87 8.57 0.71
CA ILE A 149 2.36 9.89 1.07
C ILE A 149 0.88 9.76 1.40
N GLU A 150 0.59 9.55 2.68
CA GLU A 150 -0.76 9.30 3.19
C GLU A 150 -1.67 10.52 2.99
N GLY A 151 -2.93 10.27 2.61
CA GLY A 151 -4.01 11.25 2.73
C GLY A 151 -4.15 12.27 1.59
N ILE A 152 -3.40 12.12 0.48
CA ILE A 152 -3.51 12.99 -0.70
C ILE A 152 -3.64 12.25 -2.04
N ALA A 153 -4.25 11.06 -2.04
CA ALA A 153 -4.51 10.23 -3.22
C ALA A 153 -3.26 9.79 -4.02
N LEU A 154 -2.06 9.96 -3.45
CA LEU A 154 -0.79 9.51 -4.01
C LEU A 154 -0.50 8.03 -3.68
N PRO A 155 0.53 7.42 -4.30
CA PRO A 155 0.92 6.05 -3.96
C PRO A 155 1.18 5.86 -2.46
N GLU A 156 0.59 4.80 -1.91
CA GLU A 156 0.77 4.38 -0.51
C GLU A 156 1.31 2.95 -0.44
N TYR A 157 0.82 2.06 -1.31
CA TYR A 157 1.23 0.66 -1.35
C TYR A 157 1.98 0.36 -2.62
N TYR A 158 3.20 -0.17 -2.51
CA TYR A 158 4.04 -0.49 -3.65
C TYR A 158 4.17 -1.99 -3.84
N ALA A 159 4.21 -2.42 -5.10
CA ALA A 159 4.38 -3.82 -5.43
C ALA A 159 5.75 -4.34 -4.96
N PRO A 160 5.81 -5.40 -4.14
CA PRO A 160 7.08 -6.06 -3.86
C PRO A 160 7.58 -6.71 -5.15
N ILE A 161 8.78 -6.33 -5.60
CA ILE A 161 9.30 -6.81 -6.91
C ILE A 161 9.29 -8.34 -7.02
N GLU A 162 9.67 -9.05 -5.96
CA GLU A 162 9.69 -10.53 -5.91
C GLU A 162 8.30 -11.17 -5.99
N HIS A 163 7.25 -10.38 -5.76
CA HIS A 163 5.84 -10.81 -5.74
C HIS A 163 4.98 -9.96 -6.69
N ILE A 164 5.60 -9.36 -7.71
CA ILE A 164 4.96 -8.39 -8.61
C ILE A 164 3.69 -8.92 -9.28
N TYR A 165 3.63 -10.22 -9.59
CA TYR A 165 2.43 -10.84 -10.15
C TYR A 165 1.27 -10.85 -9.17
N TYR A 166 1.54 -11.12 -7.89
CA TYR A 166 0.48 -11.17 -6.87
C TYR A 166 -0.15 -9.80 -6.64
N PHE A 167 0.62 -8.73 -6.85
CA PHE A 167 0.13 -7.35 -6.79
C PHE A 167 -0.80 -6.96 -7.95
N GLN A 168 -0.95 -7.83 -8.97
CA GLN A 168 -1.87 -7.59 -10.09
C GLN A 168 -3.27 -8.18 -9.84
N ASP A 169 -3.52 -8.78 -8.67
CA ASP A 169 -4.85 -9.26 -8.29
C ASP A 169 -5.84 -8.09 -8.23
N GLY A 170 -7.03 -8.28 -8.77
CA GLY A 170 -8.02 -7.22 -9.00
C GLY A 170 -7.87 -6.46 -10.33
N TYR A 171 -6.71 -6.56 -11.00
CA TYR A 171 -6.44 -5.86 -12.28
C TYR A 171 -6.22 -6.84 -13.43
N HIS A 172 -5.28 -7.77 -13.28
CA HIS A 172 -4.95 -8.77 -14.30
C HIS A 172 -5.79 -10.02 -14.18
N TYR A 173 -6.09 -10.38 -12.95
CA TYR A 173 -6.85 -11.56 -12.62
C TYR A 173 -7.60 -11.34 -11.32
N ASN A 174 -8.57 -12.19 -11.06
CA ASN A 174 -9.26 -12.27 -9.80
C ASN A 174 -8.85 -13.58 -9.13
N SER A 175 -8.20 -13.50 -7.97
CA SER A 175 -7.72 -14.70 -7.25
C SER A 175 -8.84 -15.54 -6.66
N VAL A 176 -9.98 -14.92 -6.33
CA VAL A 176 -11.19 -15.53 -5.78
C VAL A 176 -11.81 -16.47 -6.82
N GLU A 177 -12.09 -15.98 -8.02
CA GLU A 177 -12.67 -16.78 -9.11
C GLU A 177 -11.65 -17.53 -9.97
N ASN A 178 -10.36 -17.21 -9.81
CA ASN A 178 -9.27 -17.66 -10.70
C ASN A 178 -9.51 -17.27 -12.17
N LYS A 179 -10.01 -16.06 -12.41
CA LYS A 179 -10.41 -15.54 -13.74
C LYS A 179 -9.41 -14.49 -14.23
N ASN A 180 -9.09 -14.51 -15.53
CA ASN A 180 -8.32 -13.44 -16.18
C ASN A 180 -9.24 -12.23 -16.44
N LEU A 181 -8.81 -11.04 -16.02
CA LEU A 181 -9.52 -9.77 -16.17
C LEU A 181 -9.00 -8.91 -17.33
N THR A 182 -7.88 -9.32 -17.96
CA THR A 182 -7.26 -8.55 -19.04
C THR A 182 -7.84 -8.85 -20.42
N SER A 183 -7.94 -7.81 -21.26
CA SER A 183 -8.24 -7.96 -22.68
C SER A 183 -7.82 -6.72 -23.50
N ASP A 184 -8.01 -6.76 -24.82
CA ASP A 184 -7.77 -5.61 -25.72
C ASP A 184 -9.03 -4.74 -25.92
N LYS A 185 -10.14 -5.03 -25.24
CA LYS A 185 -11.36 -4.24 -25.35
C LYS A 185 -11.19 -2.88 -24.67
N PRO A 186 -11.80 -1.80 -25.18
CA PRO A 186 -11.90 -0.54 -24.46
C PRO A 186 -12.53 -0.77 -23.08
N GLY A 187 -11.96 -0.15 -22.05
CA GLY A 187 -12.39 -0.33 -20.66
C GLY A 187 -11.73 -1.50 -19.93
N ASP A 188 -11.26 -2.54 -20.63
CA ASP A 188 -10.57 -3.65 -19.95
C ASP A 188 -9.12 -3.28 -19.62
N PHE A 189 -8.60 -3.80 -18.51
CA PHE A 189 -7.19 -3.66 -18.18
C PHE A 189 -6.35 -4.45 -19.19
N LYS A 190 -5.21 -3.90 -19.64
CA LYS A 190 -4.40 -4.59 -20.66
C LYS A 190 -3.37 -5.51 -20.04
N SER A 191 -3.08 -6.62 -20.72
CA SER A 191 -2.09 -7.63 -20.25
C SER A 191 -0.66 -7.10 -20.11
N ASN A 192 -0.33 -6.01 -20.81
CA ASN A 192 0.96 -5.33 -20.78
C ASN A 192 1.00 -4.14 -19.81
N TRP A 193 -0.13 -3.76 -19.21
CA TRP A 193 -0.18 -2.75 -18.17
C TRP A 193 0.23 -3.38 -16.85
N ILE A 194 1.16 -2.80 -16.10
CA ILE A 194 1.63 -3.38 -14.83
C ILE A 194 1.47 -2.35 -13.74
N VAL A 195 0.68 -2.71 -12.72
CA VAL A 195 0.50 -1.93 -11.51
C VAL A 195 1.76 -2.02 -10.67
N LEU A 196 2.34 -0.87 -10.36
CA LEU A 196 3.57 -0.74 -9.56
C LEU A 196 3.27 -0.22 -8.16
N ALA A 197 2.20 0.54 -8.01
CA ALA A 197 1.70 1.01 -6.72
C ALA A 197 0.20 1.26 -6.76
N THR A 198 -0.41 1.41 -5.59
CA THR A 198 -1.80 1.85 -5.40
C THR A 198 -1.86 2.95 -4.33
N ASN A 199 -2.88 3.80 -4.39
CA ASN A 199 -3.21 4.67 -3.26
C ASN A 199 -4.08 3.89 -2.23
N TYR A 200 -4.55 4.60 -1.20
CA TYR A 200 -5.45 4.06 -0.18
C TYR A 200 -6.75 3.43 -0.73
N PHE A 201 -7.20 3.88 -1.91
CA PHE A 201 -8.44 3.47 -2.57
C PHE A 201 -8.26 2.31 -3.55
N ASP A 202 -7.07 1.70 -3.58
CA ASP A 202 -6.70 0.72 -4.61
C ASP A 202 -6.80 1.27 -6.04
N ASP A 203 -6.63 2.59 -6.23
CA ASP A 203 -6.45 3.15 -7.57
C ASP A 203 -5.03 2.83 -8.07
N PRO A 204 -4.89 2.20 -9.26
CA PRO A 204 -3.60 1.75 -9.73
C PRO A 204 -2.74 2.88 -10.31
N PHE A 205 -1.47 2.88 -9.93
CA PHE A 205 -0.38 3.57 -10.60
C PHE A 205 0.40 2.54 -11.42
N PHE A 206 0.30 2.63 -12.73
CA PHE A 206 0.77 1.58 -13.63
C PHE A 206 1.53 2.13 -14.84
N ILE A 207 2.25 1.22 -15.50
CA ILE A 207 3.01 1.49 -16.72
C ILE A 207 2.59 0.53 -17.81
N ASP A 208 2.91 0.84 -19.07
CA ASP A 208 2.81 -0.09 -20.18
C ASP A 208 4.20 -0.67 -20.52
N LEU A 209 4.37 -1.99 -20.43
CA LEU A 209 5.64 -2.64 -20.73
C LEU A 209 6.07 -2.52 -22.21
N ASN A 210 5.17 -2.15 -23.12
CA ASN A 210 5.49 -1.89 -24.51
C ASN A 210 6.02 -0.46 -24.74
N GLU A 211 5.99 0.40 -23.71
CA GLU A 211 6.44 1.79 -23.76
C GLU A 211 7.84 1.99 -23.17
N ALA A 212 8.66 0.93 -23.14
CA ALA A 212 10.04 1.01 -22.67
C ALA A 212 10.88 2.06 -23.43
N GLU A 213 10.64 2.24 -24.74
CA GLU A 213 11.31 3.28 -25.54
C GLU A 213 10.89 4.71 -25.16
N GLN A 214 9.77 4.86 -24.46
CA GLN A 214 9.25 6.13 -23.95
C GLN A 214 9.59 6.33 -22.46
N MET A 215 10.55 5.55 -21.92
CA MET A 215 10.98 5.64 -20.52
C MET A 215 9.87 5.35 -19.49
N PHE A 216 8.90 4.52 -19.87
CA PHE A 216 7.76 4.12 -19.03
C PHE A 216 6.96 5.32 -18.48
N PRO A 217 6.13 5.98 -19.30
CA PRO A 217 5.14 6.91 -18.79
C PRO A 217 4.28 6.25 -17.71
N VAL A 218 3.92 7.03 -16.69
CA VAL A 218 3.10 6.54 -15.57
C VAL A 218 1.66 6.96 -15.79
N TYR A 219 0.77 6.00 -15.61
CA TYR A 219 -0.66 6.16 -15.73
C TYR A 219 -1.34 5.92 -14.39
N PHE A 220 -2.46 6.60 -14.20
CA PHE A 220 -3.40 6.43 -13.12
C PHE A 220 -4.76 6.09 -13.71
N ALA A 221 -5.58 5.34 -13.00
CA ALA A 221 -7.00 5.16 -13.32
C ALA A 221 -7.79 5.12 -12.02
N TYR A 222 -8.98 5.72 -11.99
CA TYR A 222 -9.87 5.58 -10.84
C TYR A 222 -10.46 4.17 -10.81
N HIS A 223 -10.41 3.56 -9.64
CA HIS A 223 -11.13 2.36 -9.26
C HIS A 223 -12.64 2.56 -9.46
N GLY A 224 -13.34 1.49 -9.83
CA GLY A 224 -14.78 1.35 -9.55
C GLY A 224 -15.66 1.26 -10.77
N GLN A 225 -15.32 1.90 -11.89
CA GLN A 225 -16.26 2.10 -13.00
C GLN A 225 -16.54 0.87 -13.87
N GLY A 226 -15.95 -0.29 -13.56
CA GLY A 226 -15.99 -1.46 -14.43
C GLY A 226 -15.24 -1.28 -15.76
N ASP A 227 -14.63 -0.10 -15.96
CA ASP A 227 -13.82 0.35 -17.09
C ASP A 227 -12.56 1.05 -16.56
N TRP A 228 -11.40 0.76 -17.13
CA TRP A 228 -10.11 1.34 -16.80
C TRP A 228 -9.72 2.40 -17.85
N GLU A 229 -9.98 3.68 -17.55
CA GLU A 229 -9.56 4.81 -18.39
C GLU A 229 -8.20 5.36 -17.91
N PRO A 230 -7.09 5.17 -18.67
CA PRO A 230 -5.76 5.60 -18.24
C PRO A 230 -5.58 7.11 -18.39
N ILE A 231 -5.24 7.78 -17.29
CA ILE A 231 -4.79 9.16 -17.23
C ILE A 231 -3.27 9.14 -17.14
N LYS A 232 -2.56 9.69 -18.14
CA LYS A 232 -1.09 9.82 -18.06
C LYS A 232 -0.76 10.92 -17.04
N ILE A 233 -0.08 10.57 -15.95
CA ILE A 233 0.25 11.49 -14.87
C ILE A 233 1.72 11.90 -14.85
N ALA A 234 2.60 11.16 -15.53
CA ALA A 234 4.00 11.54 -15.70
C ALA A 234 4.56 10.97 -17.01
N ASP A 235 5.51 11.68 -17.61
CA ASP A 235 6.14 11.26 -18.88
C ASP A 235 7.15 10.11 -18.70
N SER A 236 7.58 9.82 -17.48
CA SER A 236 8.44 8.67 -17.16
C SER A 236 8.36 8.30 -15.69
N LEU A 237 8.75 7.07 -15.34
CA LEU A 237 8.93 6.63 -13.95
C LEU A 237 9.88 7.53 -13.17
N LYS A 238 10.94 8.01 -13.82
CA LYS A 238 11.94 8.90 -13.19
C LYS A 238 11.32 10.25 -12.83
N ILE A 239 10.57 10.86 -13.74
CA ILE A 239 9.86 12.12 -13.48
C ILE A 239 8.83 11.92 -12.37
N PHE A 240 8.08 10.82 -12.41
CA PHE A 240 7.10 10.52 -11.35
C PHE A 240 7.77 10.39 -9.98
N GLN A 241 8.90 9.68 -9.90
CA GLN A 241 9.68 9.54 -8.68
C GLN A 241 10.15 10.91 -8.15
N GLU A 242 10.66 11.78 -9.02
CA GLU A 242 11.10 13.15 -8.66
C GLU A 242 9.94 13.97 -8.10
N ILE A 243 8.75 13.89 -8.70
CA ILE A 243 7.53 14.54 -8.19
C ILE A 243 7.20 14.02 -6.79
N LEU A 244 7.18 12.71 -6.57
CA LEU A 244 6.90 12.13 -5.26
C LEU A 244 7.94 12.54 -4.20
N GLU A 245 9.22 12.61 -4.57
CA GLU A 245 10.30 13.08 -3.69
C GLU A 245 10.09 14.55 -3.27
N ASP A 246 9.76 15.42 -4.23
CA ASP A 246 9.51 16.84 -3.97
C ASP A 246 8.27 17.05 -3.09
N VAL A 247 7.16 16.39 -3.44
CA VAL A 247 5.92 16.43 -2.64
C VAL A 247 6.19 15.94 -1.23
N GLN A 248 6.86 14.79 -1.09
CA GLN A 248 7.22 14.25 0.22
C GLN A 248 8.03 15.26 1.03
N ASN A 249 9.02 15.93 0.43
CA ASN A 249 9.86 16.90 1.12
C ASN A 249 9.08 18.15 1.58
N MET A 250 8.04 18.54 0.85
CA MET A 250 7.25 19.75 1.09
C MET A 250 5.92 19.49 1.83
N ARG A 251 5.55 18.23 2.06
CA ARG A 251 4.22 17.82 2.54
C ARG A 251 3.73 18.47 3.83
N TYR A 252 4.59 19.08 4.63
CA TYR A 252 4.22 19.76 5.88
C TYR A 252 4.16 21.29 5.76
N ASP A 253 4.53 21.83 4.61
CA ASP A 253 4.41 23.24 4.28
C ASP A 253 3.42 23.39 3.13
N LYS A 254 2.14 23.57 3.48
CA LYS A 254 1.05 23.79 2.53
C LYS A 254 1.37 24.90 1.52
N THR A 255 2.02 25.98 1.95
CA THR A 255 2.34 27.10 1.03
C THR A 255 3.43 26.69 0.03
N ALA A 256 4.49 26.02 0.50
CA ALA A 256 5.52 25.51 -0.38
C ALA A 256 4.96 24.46 -1.36
N LEU A 257 4.08 23.57 -0.88
CA LEU A 257 3.47 22.53 -1.69
C LEU A 257 2.54 23.10 -2.77
N ILE A 258 1.69 24.08 -2.43
CA ILE A 258 0.86 24.79 -3.41
C ILE A 258 1.72 25.46 -4.49
N ASN A 259 2.75 26.22 -4.09
CA ASN A 259 3.66 26.87 -5.05
C ASN A 259 4.36 25.85 -5.95
N TYR A 260 4.75 24.69 -5.41
CA TYR A 260 5.35 23.62 -6.20
C TYR A 260 4.39 23.12 -7.28
N PHE A 261 3.14 22.85 -6.93
CA PHE A 261 2.13 22.39 -7.89
C PHE A 261 1.85 23.45 -8.96
N ASP A 262 1.68 24.72 -8.57
CA ASP A 262 1.43 25.83 -9.50
C ASP A 262 2.55 25.99 -10.55
N GLU A 263 3.81 25.71 -10.17
CA GLU A 263 4.98 25.91 -11.03
C GLU A 263 5.37 24.66 -11.85
N ASN A 264 5.13 23.46 -11.32
CA ASN A 264 5.74 22.22 -11.83
C ASN A 264 4.74 21.16 -12.29
N ILE A 265 3.47 21.27 -11.90
CA ILE A 265 2.46 20.24 -12.14
C ILE A 265 1.36 20.78 -13.04
N ASP A 266 0.94 19.98 -14.02
CA ASP A 266 -0.22 20.30 -14.85
C ASP A 266 -1.51 20.04 -14.07
N VAL A 267 -2.05 21.07 -13.43
CA VAL A 267 -3.30 21.00 -12.66
C VAL A 267 -4.57 20.89 -13.54
N GLU A 268 -4.44 20.92 -14.88
CA GLU A 268 -5.54 20.54 -15.78
C GLU A 268 -5.61 19.01 -15.98
N ASN A 269 -4.55 18.28 -15.60
CA ASN A 269 -4.60 16.82 -15.50
C ASN A 269 -5.56 16.42 -14.37
N LEU A 270 -6.55 15.57 -14.68
CA LEU A 270 -7.61 15.19 -13.74
C LEU A 270 -7.09 14.66 -12.40
N PHE A 271 -6.09 13.78 -12.44
CA PHE A 271 -5.49 13.22 -11.24
C PHE A 271 -4.80 14.31 -10.40
N TRP A 272 -3.92 15.10 -11.03
CA TRP A 272 -3.17 16.13 -10.30
C TRP A 272 -4.05 17.25 -9.76
N LYS A 273 -5.16 17.54 -10.45
CA LYS A 273 -6.19 18.45 -9.97
C LYS A 273 -6.80 17.98 -8.66
N ASP A 274 -7.15 16.71 -8.56
CA ASP A 274 -7.75 16.15 -7.33
C ASP A 274 -6.74 16.14 -6.18
N VAL A 275 -5.48 15.81 -6.45
CA VAL A 275 -4.39 15.92 -5.46
C VAL A 275 -4.25 17.36 -4.98
N TYR A 276 -4.24 18.33 -5.90
CA TYR A 276 -4.15 19.76 -5.59
C TYR A 276 -5.32 20.24 -4.73
N LEU A 277 -6.55 19.86 -5.09
CA LEU A 277 -7.75 20.21 -4.31
C LEU A 277 -7.70 19.63 -2.90
N THR A 278 -7.18 18.40 -2.74
CA THR A 278 -7.00 17.77 -1.43
C THR A 278 -6.00 18.55 -0.57
N ILE A 279 -4.93 19.09 -1.17
CA ILE A 279 -3.94 19.94 -0.47
C ILE A 279 -4.56 21.29 -0.08
N GLU A 280 -5.39 21.87 -0.94
CA GLU A 280 -6.02 23.16 -0.70
C GLU A 280 -7.09 23.09 0.41
N ASP A 281 -7.82 21.98 0.49
CA ASP A 281 -8.93 21.79 1.43
C ASP A 281 -8.44 21.63 2.89
N GLU A 282 -8.68 22.66 3.71
CA GLU A 282 -8.36 22.68 5.14
C GLU A 282 -9.24 21.74 5.98
N SER A 283 -10.32 21.20 5.42
CA SER A 283 -11.23 20.27 6.10
C SER A 283 -10.87 18.80 5.91
N VAL A 284 -10.03 18.47 4.93
CA VAL A 284 -9.57 17.11 4.63
C VAL A 284 -8.25 16.79 5.34
N LEU A 285 -7.40 17.80 5.53
CA LEU A 285 -6.11 17.69 6.21
C LEU A 285 -6.08 18.65 7.39
N ASP A 286 -6.10 18.14 8.63
CA ASP A 286 -5.90 18.97 9.82
C ASP A 286 -4.42 19.37 9.93
N TRP A 287 -4.06 20.41 9.19
CA TRP A 287 -2.70 20.94 9.14
C TRP A 287 -2.20 21.45 10.50
N GLU A 288 -3.08 21.79 11.44
CA GLU A 288 -2.72 22.19 12.80
C GLU A 288 -2.43 20.95 13.68
N GLU A 289 -3.24 19.89 13.59
CA GLU A 289 -3.00 18.61 14.26
C GLU A 289 -1.74 17.90 13.70
N ILE A 290 -1.54 17.91 12.37
CA ILE A 290 -0.31 17.42 11.70
C ILE A 290 0.92 18.21 12.14
N LYS A 291 0.82 19.55 12.28
CA LYS A 291 1.92 20.38 12.80
C LYS A 291 2.21 20.10 14.27
N GLN A 292 1.18 19.95 15.11
CA GLN A 292 1.30 19.69 16.54
C GLN A 292 1.87 18.29 16.82
N GLU A 293 1.42 17.26 16.09
CA GLU A 293 2.01 15.92 16.11
C GLU A 293 3.42 15.89 15.52
N SER A 294 3.77 16.73 14.54
CA SER A 294 5.11 16.73 13.94
C SER A 294 6.20 17.29 14.85
N PHE A 295 5.92 18.35 15.62
CA PHE A 295 6.94 19.02 16.45
C PHE A 295 7.23 18.22 17.73
N ASP A 296 6.21 17.61 18.33
CA ASP A 296 6.37 16.80 19.54
C ASP A 296 6.78 15.34 19.22
N SER A 297 6.60 14.87 17.97
CA SER A 297 6.67 13.43 17.68
C SER A 297 7.66 12.96 16.61
N ILE A 298 8.48 13.77 15.94
CA ILE A 298 9.53 13.25 15.02
C ILE A 298 10.96 13.42 15.57
N GLY A 299 11.15 14.40 16.47
CA GLY A 299 12.43 14.74 17.10
C GLY A 299 13.42 15.38 16.12
N SER A 300 14.55 15.91 16.60
CA SER A 300 15.53 16.60 15.74
C SER A 300 16.11 15.68 14.66
N LYS A 301 16.52 16.26 13.53
CA LYS A 301 17.33 15.58 12.53
C LYS A 301 18.68 15.23 13.17
N VAL A 302 19.11 13.98 12.99
CA VAL A 302 20.29 13.41 13.62
C VAL A 302 21.07 12.55 12.63
N ASN A 303 22.37 12.46 12.84
CA ASN A 303 23.19 11.37 12.35
C ASN A 303 23.15 10.21 13.35
N LEU A 304 22.88 9.00 12.88
CA LEU A 304 23.05 7.76 13.65
C LEU A 304 24.40 7.14 13.29
N TYR A 305 25.27 7.05 14.29
CA TYR A 305 26.60 6.44 14.17
C TYR A 305 26.64 5.08 14.85
N ILE A 306 27.40 4.14 14.30
CA ILE A 306 27.91 2.96 15.01
C ILE A 306 29.27 3.34 15.58
N THR A 307 29.41 3.25 16.91
CA THR A 307 30.65 3.57 17.64
C THR A 307 31.41 2.31 18.08
N ASP A 308 30.73 1.16 18.18
CA ASP A 308 31.33 -0.16 18.36
C ASP A 308 30.47 -1.22 17.63
N VAL A 309 31.10 -2.13 16.89
CA VAL A 309 30.40 -3.22 16.18
C VAL A 309 30.05 -4.40 17.08
N GLY A 310 30.55 -4.42 18.31
CA GLY A 310 30.12 -5.32 19.36
C GLY A 310 30.45 -6.80 19.17
N PRO A 311 29.87 -7.69 20.00
CA PRO A 311 30.21 -9.11 20.05
C PRO A 311 29.76 -9.88 18.80
N ASN A 312 28.71 -9.42 18.08
CA ASN A 312 28.26 -10.07 16.84
C ASN A 312 28.79 -9.37 15.58
N LYS A 313 30.08 -9.03 15.58
CA LYS A 313 30.77 -8.30 14.50
C LYS A 313 30.43 -8.78 13.08
N MET A 314 30.32 -10.09 12.85
CA MET A 314 30.00 -10.62 11.51
C MET A 314 28.59 -10.28 11.03
N LYS A 315 27.61 -10.15 11.95
CA LYS A 315 26.25 -9.73 11.60
C LYS A 315 26.20 -8.25 11.26
N VAL A 316 26.92 -7.42 12.02
CA VAL A 316 27.05 -5.98 11.73
C VAL A 316 27.78 -5.76 10.40
N ILE A 317 28.83 -6.52 10.10
CA ILE A 317 29.50 -6.47 8.78
C ILE A 317 28.56 -6.90 7.66
N ALA A 318 27.75 -7.94 7.85
CA ALA A 318 26.76 -8.35 6.84
C ALA A 318 25.69 -7.27 6.61
N LEU A 319 25.28 -6.57 7.68
CA LEU A 319 24.38 -5.42 7.60
C LEU A 319 25.03 -4.25 6.85
N LEU A 320 26.26 -3.85 7.21
CA LEU A 320 27.00 -2.79 6.51
C LEU A 320 27.19 -3.12 5.02
N LYS A 321 27.48 -4.38 4.69
CA LYS A 321 27.59 -4.85 3.31
C LYS A 321 26.29 -4.61 2.54
N LYS A 322 25.16 -4.97 3.14
CA LYS A 322 23.83 -4.81 2.54
C LYS A 322 23.48 -3.33 2.38
N GLU A 323 23.71 -2.54 3.43
CA GLU A 323 23.16 -1.19 3.50
C GLU A 323 23.97 -0.15 2.74
N PHE A 324 25.29 -0.36 2.61
CA PHE A 324 26.16 0.49 1.82
C PHE A 324 26.43 -0.06 0.41
N ASP A 325 25.85 -1.22 0.06
CA ASP A 325 26.10 -1.94 -1.19
C ASP A 325 27.60 -2.10 -1.51
N ILE A 326 28.38 -2.50 -0.50
CA ILE A 326 29.84 -2.66 -0.58
C ILE A 326 30.25 -4.14 -0.55
N SER A 327 31.48 -4.44 -0.96
CA SER A 327 32.03 -5.79 -0.83
C SER A 327 32.25 -6.20 0.63
N GLY A 328 32.35 -7.51 0.89
CA GLY A 328 32.62 -8.01 2.25
C GLY A 328 33.97 -7.53 2.82
N SER A 329 34.98 -7.31 1.96
CA SER A 329 36.26 -6.72 2.35
C SER A 329 36.13 -5.25 2.73
N GLU A 330 35.35 -4.47 1.99
CA GLU A 330 35.10 -3.05 2.28
C GLU A 330 34.30 -2.89 3.57
N ALA A 331 33.27 -3.71 3.78
CA ALA A 331 32.51 -3.73 5.04
C ALA A 331 33.39 -4.12 6.23
N LEU A 332 34.32 -5.08 6.05
CA LEU A 332 35.28 -5.45 7.09
C LEU A 332 36.24 -4.30 7.43
N GLU A 333 36.76 -3.58 6.43
CA GLU A 333 37.59 -2.40 6.69
C GLU A 333 36.79 -1.27 7.36
N LEU A 334 35.57 -0.99 6.89
CA LEU A 334 34.68 0.01 7.48
C LEU A 334 34.39 -0.30 8.95
N SER A 335 34.19 -1.57 9.30
CA SER A 335 33.94 -2.05 10.68
C SER A 335 35.09 -1.78 11.68
N LYS A 336 36.28 -1.39 11.19
CA LYS A 336 37.42 -1.01 12.03
C LYS A 336 37.42 0.48 12.36
N SER A 337 36.56 1.27 11.72
CA SER A 337 36.46 2.70 11.97
C SER A 337 35.92 2.94 13.37
N PRO A 338 36.46 3.91 14.12
CA PRO A 338 36.02 4.20 15.49
C PRO A 338 34.62 4.83 15.55
N ARG A 339 34.12 5.32 14.41
CA ARG A 339 32.80 5.93 14.27
C ARG A 339 32.37 5.77 12.81
N ILE A 340 31.25 5.10 12.56
CA ILE A 340 30.71 4.82 11.22
C ILE A 340 29.38 5.54 11.13
N LEU A 341 29.23 6.49 10.20
CA LEU A 341 27.92 7.06 9.90
C LEU A 341 27.06 5.96 9.29
N PHE A 342 26.03 5.53 10.01
CA PHE A 342 25.15 4.47 9.53
C PHE A 342 24.03 5.06 8.65
N THR A 343 23.35 6.10 9.14
CA THR A 343 22.33 6.82 8.38
C THR A 343 22.07 8.20 8.98
N THR A 344 21.37 9.05 8.25
CA THR A 344 20.90 10.37 8.70
C THR A 344 19.38 10.40 8.58
N GLY A 345 18.70 10.90 9.60
CA GLY A 345 17.24 10.89 9.65
C GLY A 345 16.73 11.59 10.89
N TYR A 346 15.43 11.49 11.17
CA TYR A 346 14.87 12.08 12.37
C TYR A 346 14.96 11.13 13.56
N SER A 347 15.25 11.68 14.74
CA SER A 347 15.64 10.87 15.90
C SER A 347 14.63 9.81 16.31
N LYS A 348 13.31 10.05 16.17
CA LYS A 348 12.31 9.02 16.46
C LYS A 348 12.26 7.90 15.42
N TRP A 349 12.44 8.21 14.13
CA TRP A 349 12.44 7.20 13.07
C TRP A 349 13.67 6.29 13.17
N LEU A 350 14.78 6.85 13.61
CA LEU A 350 16.00 6.10 13.81
C LEU A 350 16.03 5.32 15.13
N GLN A 351 15.01 5.42 16.01
CA GLN A 351 14.93 4.61 17.24
C GLN A 351 14.84 3.12 16.93
N LYS A 352 14.05 2.72 15.92
CA LYS A 352 13.92 1.33 15.51
C LYS A 352 15.25 0.81 14.95
N THR A 353 15.88 1.57 14.06
CA THR A 353 17.19 1.24 13.47
C THR A 353 18.29 1.16 14.54
N SER A 354 18.31 2.09 15.48
CA SER A 354 19.19 2.08 16.65
C SER A 354 19.01 0.80 17.47
N LYS A 355 17.76 0.43 17.76
CA LYS A 355 17.45 -0.78 18.52
C LYS A 355 17.84 -2.06 17.78
N GLU A 356 17.64 -2.12 16.47
CA GLU A 356 18.09 -3.25 15.65
C GLU A 356 19.62 -3.41 15.67
N LEU A 357 20.36 -2.31 15.61
CA LEU A 357 21.82 -2.32 15.75
C LEU A 357 22.26 -2.78 17.15
N GLU A 358 21.60 -2.30 18.20
CA GLU A 358 21.85 -2.71 19.59
C GLU A 358 21.50 -4.18 19.85
N ASP A 359 20.41 -4.69 19.26
CA ASP A 359 20.02 -6.10 19.35
C ASP A 359 21.02 -7.02 18.61
N LEU A 360 21.72 -6.48 17.60
CA LEU A 360 22.90 -7.10 16.99
C LEU A 360 24.17 -6.94 17.86
N GLY A 361 24.11 -6.19 18.95
CA GLY A 361 25.19 -5.99 19.92
C GLY A 361 26.08 -4.78 19.65
N ALA A 362 25.76 -3.96 18.64
CA ALA A 362 26.51 -2.73 18.37
C ALA A 362 26.24 -1.64 19.41
N GLN A 363 27.17 -0.71 19.58
CA GLN A 363 26.95 0.56 20.27
C GLN A 363 26.70 1.65 19.24
N VAL A 364 25.73 2.51 19.52
CA VAL A 364 25.29 3.57 18.62
C VAL A 364 25.20 4.92 19.31
N GLU A 365 25.30 5.98 18.52
CA GLU A 365 25.26 7.36 18.98
C GLU A 365 24.42 8.21 18.04
N PHE A 366 23.58 9.08 18.60
CA PHE A 366 22.88 10.13 17.87
C PHE A 366 23.62 11.45 17.99
N GLU A 367 23.88 12.11 16.86
CA GLU A 367 24.40 13.47 16.79
C GLU A 367 23.34 14.37 16.17
N ILE A 368 22.87 15.37 16.90
CA ILE A 368 21.89 16.33 16.42
C ILE A 368 22.53 17.20 15.34
N LEU A 369 21.83 17.36 14.23
CA LEU A 369 22.18 18.28 13.17
C LEU A 369 21.42 19.59 13.42
N ASP A 370 22.18 20.64 13.79
CA ASP A 370 21.68 22.00 13.98
C ASP A 370 21.20 22.64 12.68
#